data_AF-A0A2Z2HHF1-F1
#
_entry.id   AF-A0A2Z2HHF1-F1
#
_cell.length_a   1.000
_cell.length_b   1.000
_cell.length_c   1.000
_cell.angle_alpha   90.00
_cell.angle_beta   90.00
_cell.angle_gamma   90.00
#
_symmetry.space_group_name_H-M   'P 1'
#
loop_
_entity.id
_entity.type
_entity.pdbx_description
1 polymer ?
#
loop_
_entity_poly.entity_id
_entity_poly.type
_entity_poly.pdbx_seq_one_letter_code
_entity_poly.pdbx_strand_id
1 'polypeptide(L)'
;MKKLALFAIIVLIFGTMSPSLVNHAYGQNDPSILLRIAVQADKQIVNQLDKKYENKIPNNINILYDKGHRAVKSLDQSLSNNDIEKAKQDFLLAMNSFMQISRIISQSSEKIVVNVPVNTNQNFESKIDRIEKYVKTLESISQKHNKIDQNKDEFTKAYSLIKQIRNQINSNENPSDNISELNNLMNSIKKEIRNSIAEKQSKTIKNFFEKFLSQIDQKLMEAKDLDREQIGIDKANELILEIRELLSKNQINDAKKVYSELKVVLKDIGISVKIT
;
A
#
# COMPACT_ATOMS: atom_id res chain seq x y z
N MET A 1 6.49 21.91 -10.12
CA MET A 1 5.56 22.03 -8.97
C MET A 1 5.01 20.71 -8.40
N LYS A 2 5.09 19.55 -9.07
CA LYS A 2 4.74 18.23 -8.44
C LYS A 2 5.89 17.56 -7.67
N LYS A 3 7.12 18.08 -7.78
CA LYS A 3 8.34 17.44 -7.24
C LYS A 3 8.64 17.78 -5.78
N LEU A 4 8.18 18.93 -5.26
CA LEU A 4 8.50 19.38 -3.90
C LEU A 4 7.68 18.65 -2.81
N ALA A 5 6.38 18.42 -3.07
CA ALA A 5 5.52 17.62 -2.19
C ALA A 5 5.96 16.15 -2.12
N LEU A 6 6.49 15.62 -3.23
CA LEU A 6 7.07 14.27 -3.27
C LEU A 6 8.37 14.21 -2.45
N PHE A 7 9.15 15.29 -2.40
CA PHE A 7 10.40 15.38 -1.65
C PHE A 7 10.16 15.40 -0.12
N ALA A 8 9.12 16.10 0.36
CA ALA A 8 8.74 16.07 1.78
C ALA A 8 8.30 14.67 2.25
N ILE A 9 7.63 13.92 1.37
CA ILE A 9 7.25 12.51 1.59
C ILE A 9 8.49 11.60 1.64
N ILE A 10 9.47 11.80 0.76
CA ILE A 10 10.71 10.99 0.72
C ILE A 10 11.55 11.22 1.98
N VAL A 11 11.60 12.44 2.51
CA VAL A 11 12.36 12.77 3.72
C VAL A 11 11.70 12.21 5.00
N LEU A 12 10.37 12.05 5.01
CA LEU A 12 9.63 11.39 6.10
C LEU A 12 9.92 9.87 6.21
N ILE A 13 10.38 9.25 5.12
CA ILE A 13 10.75 7.82 5.05
C ILE A 13 12.19 7.57 5.54
N PHE A 14 13.08 8.58 5.54
CA PHE A 14 14.52 8.42 5.81
C PHE A 14 15.06 9.15 7.05
N GLY A 15 14.20 9.61 7.97
CA GLY A 15 14.63 9.96 9.33
C GLY A 15 15.43 11.26 9.51
N THR A 16 15.53 12.13 8.50
CA THR A 16 16.21 13.44 8.64
C THR A 16 15.39 14.59 8.08
N MET A 17 14.27 14.91 8.72
CA MET A 17 13.73 16.28 8.63
C MET A 17 14.64 17.18 9.47
N SER A 18 15.59 17.86 8.83
CA SER A 18 16.21 19.02 9.45
C SER A 18 15.14 20.10 9.67
N PRO A 19 15.18 20.88 10.77
CA PRO A 19 14.22 21.98 11.03
C PRO A 19 14.06 22.97 9.86
N SER A 20 15.04 23.03 8.97
CA SER A 20 15.07 23.90 7.79
C SER A 20 14.01 23.58 6.71
N LEU A 21 13.51 22.34 6.61
CA LEU A 21 12.56 21.94 5.58
C LEU A 21 11.12 22.39 5.85
N VAL A 22 10.73 22.43 7.13
CA VAL A 22 9.45 23.05 7.53
C VAL A 22 9.49 24.53 7.17
N ASN A 23 10.68 25.15 7.31
CA ASN A 23 10.95 26.53 6.88
C ASN A 23 10.76 26.80 5.38
N HIS A 24 10.96 25.81 4.51
CA HIS A 24 10.78 25.97 3.06
C HIS A 24 9.36 25.68 2.56
N ALA A 25 8.57 24.86 3.27
CA ALA A 25 7.14 24.74 3.02
C ALA A 25 6.39 26.06 3.35
N TYR A 26 6.93 26.89 4.25
CA TYR A 26 6.37 28.19 4.64
C TYR A 26 6.48 29.29 3.58
N GLY A 27 7.33 29.15 2.56
CA GLY A 27 7.53 30.16 1.51
C GLY A 27 6.49 30.13 0.38
N GLN A 28 5.47 29.26 0.47
CA GLN A 28 4.43 29.13 -0.55
C GLN A 28 3.15 29.88 -0.16
N ASN A 29 2.64 30.71 -1.08
CA ASN A 29 1.49 31.61 -0.88
C ASN A 29 0.12 30.90 -0.74
N ASP A 30 0.08 29.57 -0.71
CA ASP A 30 -1.16 28.78 -0.62
C ASP A 30 -1.17 27.92 0.66
N PRO A 31 -1.84 28.38 1.74
CA PRO A 31 -1.97 27.65 3.00
C PRO A 31 -2.55 26.24 2.87
N SER A 32 -3.28 25.94 1.79
CA SER A 32 -3.87 24.61 1.55
C SER A 32 -2.83 23.51 1.31
N ILE A 33 -1.59 23.87 0.94
CA ILE A 33 -0.47 22.91 0.80
C ILE A 33 -0.15 22.23 2.14
N LEU A 34 -0.29 22.95 3.26
CA LEU A 34 0.00 22.45 4.60
C LEU A 34 -0.95 21.30 4.96
N LEU A 35 -2.24 21.49 4.70
CA LEU A 35 -3.25 20.45 4.90
C LEU A 35 -2.96 19.22 4.05
N ARG A 36 -2.61 19.42 2.77
CA ARG A 36 -2.28 18.30 1.87
C ARG A 36 -1.10 17.49 2.37
N ILE A 37 -0.02 18.15 2.82
CA ILE A 37 1.15 17.50 3.41
C ILE A 37 0.74 16.75 4.68
N ALA A 38 -0.03 17.40 5.56
CA ALA A 38 -0.43 16.82 6.83
C ALA A 38 -1.32 15.58 6.67
N VAL A 39 -2.29 15.64 5.76
CA VAL A 39 -3.16 14.50 5.40
C VAL A 39 -2.35 13.35 4.80
N GLN A 40 -1.33 13.64 4.00
CA GLN A 40 -0.46 12.61 3.43
C GLN A 40 0.44 11.96 4.49
N ALA A 41 1.03 12.76 5.38
CA ALA A 41 1.84 12.27 6.48
C ALA A 41 1.01 11.41 7.44
N ASP A 42 -0.20 11.86 7.79
CA ASP A 42 -1.13 11.11 8.64
C ASP A 42 -1.41 9.71 8.04
N LYS A 43 -1.77 9.65 6.75
CA LYS A 43 -1.95 8.36 6.03
C LYS A 43 -0.69 7.48 6.06
N GLN A 44 0.49 8.06 5.94
CA GLN A 44 1.74 7.29 5.98
C GLN A 44 2.02 6.73 7.37
N ILE A 45 1.76 7.50 8.43
CA ILE A 45 1.91 7.04 9.80
C ILE A 45 0.96 5.86 10.07
N VAL A 46 -0.30 5.95 9.64
CA VAL A 46 -1.25 4.80 9.73
C VAL A 46 -0.63 3.55 9.09
N ASN A 47 -0.16 3.66 7.85
CA ASN A 47 0.46 2.52 7.16
C ASN A 47 1.71 1.97 7.88
N GLN A 48 2.55 2.83 8.46
CA GLN A 48 3.74 2.42 9.22
C GLN A 48 3.36 1.69 10.51
N LEU A 49 2.35 2.20 11.22
CA LEU A 49 1.84 1.60 12.45
C LEU A 49 1.22 0.23 12.18
N ASP A 50 0.38 0.14 11.16
CA ASP A 50 -0.28 -1.11 10.78
C ASP A 50 0.76 -2.16 10.35
N LYS A 51 1.79 -1.77 9.60
CA LYS A 51 2.87 -2.67 9.19
C LYS A 51 3.67 -3.22 10.37
N LYS A 52 3.88 -2.42 11.43
CA LYS A 52 4.73 -2.80 12.56
C LYS A 52 3.97 -3.47 13.72
N TYR A 53 2.75 -3.03 13.99
CA TYR A 53 2.03 -3.40 15.21
C TYR A 53 0.65 -4.02 14.95
N GLU A 54 0.17 -4.00 13.71
CA GLU A 54 -1.20 -4.41 13.34
C GLU A 54 -2.23 -3.75 14.29
N ASN A 55 -2.86 -4.53 15.17
CA ASN A 55 -3.90 -4.06 16.09
C ASN A 55 -3.39 -3.76 17.52
N LYS A 56 -2.09 -3.93 17.79
CA LYS A 56 -1.48 -3.85 19.14
C LYS A 56 -0.50 -2.68 19.25
N ILE A 57 -0.94 -1.49 18.88
CA ILE A 57 -0.08 -0.30 18.97
C ILE A 57 0.14 0.10 20.43
N PRO A 58 1.41 0.30 20.84
CA PRO A 58 1.74 0.81 22.16
C PRO A 58 1.01 2.11 22.51
N ASN A 59 0.57 2.25 23.76
CA ASN A 59 -0.26 3.38 24.21
C ASN A 59 0.42 4.75 23.99
N ASN A 60 1.73 4.85 24.25
CA ASN A 60 2.51 6.07 24.00
C ASN A 60 2.48 6.49 22.52
N ILE A 61 2.52 5.52 21.60
CA ILE A 61 2.43 5.77 20.16
C ILE A 61 1.00 6.20 19.79
N ASN A 62 -0.02 5.57 20.40
CA ASN A 62 -1.41 5.95 20.17
C ASN A 62 -1.68 7.38 20.62
N ILE A 63 -1.19 7.80 21.79
CA ILE A 63 -1.31 9.18 22.28
C ILE A 63 -0.67 10.19 21.30
N LEU A 64 0.52 9.89 20.77
CA LEU A 64 1.16 10.73 19.78
C LEU A 64 0.36 10.79 18.48
N TYR A 65 -0.17 9.65 18.03
CA TYR A 65 -1.02 9.60 16.84
C TYR A 65 -2.27 10.45 17.04
N ASP A 66 -2.96 10.31 18.17
CA ASP A 66 -4.18 11.06 18.50
C ASP A 66 -3.93 12.57 18.55
N LYS A 67 -2.77 12.96 19.09
CA LYS A 67 -2.34 14.36 19.11
C LYS A 67 -2.11 14.88 17.69
N GLY A 68 -1.36 14.14 16.87
CA GLY A 68 -1.06 14.53 15.51
C GLY A 68 -2.32 14.56 14.62
N HIS A 69 -3.13 13.52 14.70
CA HIS A 69 -4.37 13.37 13.94
C HIS A 69 -5.39 14.46 14.26
N ARG A 70 -5.60 14.78 15.55
CA ARG A 70 -6.46 15.91 15.96
C ARG A 70 -5.92 17.24 15.46
N ALA A 71 -4.61 17.43 15.47
CA ALA A 71 -3.99 18.63 14.91
C ALA A 71 -4.22 18.74 13.39
N VAL A 72 -4.26 17.64 12.63
CA VAL A 72 -4.66 17.67 11.21
C VAL A 72 -6.12 18.10 11.03
N LYS A 73 -7.05 17.63 11.87
CA LYS A 73 -8.45 18.08 11.83
C LYS A 73 -8.57 19.56 12.20
N SER A 74 -7.85 19.99 13.22
CA SER A 74 -7.82 21.40 13.66
C SER A 74 -7.21 22.30 12.58
N LEU A 75 -6.17 21.84 11.88
CA LEU A 75 -5.57 22.54 10.74
C LEU A 75 -6.60 22.82 9.64
N ASP A 76 -7.40 21.81 9.25
CA ASP A 76 -8.45 21.96 8.25
C ASP A 76 -9.49 23.03 8.65
N GLN A 77 -9.89 23.03 9.92
CA GLN A 77 -10.81 24.03 10.49
C GLN A 77 -10.19 25.43 10.50
N SER A 78 -8.93 25.56 10.95
CA SER A 78 -8.23 26.84 11.01
C SER A 78 -8.07 27.45 9.62
N LEU A 79 -7.75 26.64 8.60
CA LEU A 79 -7.69 27.08 7.21
C LEU A 79 -9.05 27.53 6.68
N SER A 80 -10.12 26.79 7.01
CA SER A 80 -11.49 27.16 6.62
C SER A 80 -11.95 28.48 7.25
N ASN A 81 -11.43 28.81 8.44
CA ASN A 81 -11.72 30.05 9.14
C ASN A 81 -10.74 31.20 8.80
N ASN A 82 -9.83 31.01 7.83
CA ASN A 82 -8.75 31.95 7.51
C ASN A 82 -7.84 32.30 8.69
N ASP A 83 -7.78 31.45 9.73
CA ASP A 83 -6.88 31.60 10.86
C ASP A 83 -5.52 30.98 10.52
N ILE A 84 -4.72 31.77 9.80
CA ILE A 84 -3.43 31.34 9.26
C ILE A 84 -2.42 31.01 10.37
N GLU A 85 -2.43 31.74 11.49
CA GLU A 85 -1.50 31.52 12.59
C GLU A 85 -1.83 30.22 13.34
N LYS A 86 -3.12 29.98 13.63
CA LYS A 86 -3.54 28.70 14.22
C LYS A 86 -3.33 27.53 13.27
N ALA A 87 -3.56 27.71 11.97
CA ALA A 87 -3.26 26.69 10.96
C ALA A 87 -1.77 26.30 10.98
N LYS A 88 -0.84 27.26 11.09
CA LYS A 88 0.59 26.96 11.21
C LYS A 88 0.91 26.16 12.47
N GLN A 89 0.33 26.55 13.61
CA GLN A 89 0.52 25.84 14.88
C GLN A 89 -0.01 24.41 14.80
N ASP A 90 -1.20 24.23 14.26
CA ASP A 90 -1.85 22.93 14.07
C ASP A 90 -1.03 22.03 13.13
N PHE A 91 -0.51 22.58 12.02
CA PHE A 91 0.39 21.85 11.13
C PHE A 91 1.67 21.38 11.83
N LEU A 92 2.34 22.28 12.57
CA LEU A 92 3.55 21.96 13.32
C LEU A 92 3.31 20.88 14.38
N LEU A 93 2.19 20.98 15.09
CA LEU A 93 1.79 20.01 16.09
C LEU A 93 1.55 18.62 15.48
N ALA A 94 0.92 18.57 14.30
CA ALA A 94 0.75 17.35 13.54
C ALA A 94 2.11 16.74 13.14
N MET A 95 2.97 17.54 12.49
CA MET A 95 4.23 17.05 11.94
C MET A 95 5.21 16.59 13.02
N ASN A 96 5.28 17.31 14.14
CA ASN A 96 6.13 16.91 15.26
C ASN A 96 5.67 15.57 15.87
N SER A 97 4.35 15.41 16.07
CA SER A 97 3.78 14.16 16.58
C SER A 97 4.10 12.98 15.64
N PHE A 98 3.88 13.15 14.33
CA PHE A 98 4.18 12.11 13.33
C PHE A 98 5.68 11.80 13.24
N MET A 99 6.54 12.80 13.33
CA MET A 99 7.99 12.62 13.36
C MET A 99 8.45 11.81 14.58
N GLN A 100 7.87 12.07 15.76
CA GLN A 100 8.16 11.30 16.96
C GLN A 100 7.73 9.84 16.81
N ILE A 101 6.55 9.59 16.23
CA ILE A 101 6.10 8.23 15.93
C ILE A 101 7.08 7.52 15.00
N SER A 102 7.45 8.15 13.88
CA SER A 102 8.42 7.55 12.95
C SER A 102 9.76 7.27 13.63
N ARG A 103 10.26 8.16 14.49
CA ARG A 103 11.49 7.91 15.28
C ARG A 103 11.35 6.71 16.20
N ILE A 104 10.25 6.58 16.95
CA ILE A 104 10.00 5.43 17.83
C ILE A 104 9.93 4.14 17.00
N ILE A 105 9.25 4.16 15.85
CA ILE A 105 9.17 3.03 14.92
C ILE A 105 10.55 2.66 14.38
N SER A 106 11.40 3.63 14.05
CA SER A 106 12.75 3.37 13.54
C SER A 106 13.72 2.91 14.63
N GLN A 107 13.58 3.39 15.86
CA GLN A 107 14.50 3.13 16.97
C GLN A 107 14.13 1.88 17.80
N SER A 108 12.87 1.45 17.83
CA SER A 108 12.47 0.36 18.71
C SER A 108 12.81 -1.02 18.11
N SER A 109 13.88 -1.65 18.60
CA SER A 109 14.10 -3.11 18.59
C SER A 109 13.39 -3.84 19.74
N GLU A 110 12.95 -3.11 20.80
CA GLU A 110 12.24 -3.68 21.96
C GLU A 110 11.08 -2.79 22.44
N LYS A 111 10.07 -3.43 23.04
CA LYS A 111 8.82 -2.82 23.53
C LYS A 111 9.08 -2.11 24.87
N ILE A 112 8.89 -0.79 24.91
CA ILE A 112 8.83 -0.04 26.18
C ILE A 112 7.36 0.27 26.50
N VAL A 113 6.90 -0.21 27.66
CA VAL A 113 5.58 0.06 28.23
C VAL A 113 5.76 1.04 29.37
N VAL A 114 5.19 2.24 29.27
CA VAL A 114 4.97 3.15 30.40
C VAL A 114 3.49 3.50 30.43
N ASN A 115 2.82 3.13 31.51
CA ASN A 115 1.39 3.38 31.71
C ASN A 115 1.17 4.80 32.22
N VAL A 116 0.53 5.63 31.41
CA VAL A 116 -0.12 6.89 31.85
C VAL A 116 -1.62 6.70 31.67
N PRO A 117 -2.46 6.98 32.69
CA PRO A 117 -3.90 6.80 32.59
C PRO A 117 -4.49 7.88 31.70
N VAL A 118 -5.10 7.48 30.58
CA VAL A 118 -5.82 8.35 29.63
C VAL A 118 -7.26 7.87 29.54
N ASN A 119 -8.17 8.84 29.45
CA ASN A 119 -9.61 8.65 29.32
C ASN A 119 -9.95 7.69 28.17
N THR A 120 -10.55 6.54 28.49
CA THR A 120 -10.77 5.41 27.57
C THR A 120 -11.60 5.77 26.34
N ASN A 121 -12.52 6.72 26.45
CA ASN A 121 -13.40 7.11 25.34
C ASN A 121 -12.67 7.93 24.27
N GLN A 122 -11.70 8.77 24.67
CA GLN A 122 -10.86 9.50 23.70
C GLN A 122 -9.95 8.56 22.89
N ASN A 123 -9.57 7.41 23.48
CA ASN A 123 -8.75 6.40 22.84
C ASN A 123 -9.53 5.59 21.77
N PHE A 124 -10.85 5.44 21.92
CA PHE A 124 -11.67 4.73 20.94
C PHE A 124 -12.01 5.58 19.71
N GLU A 125 -12.24 6.89 19.88
CA GLU A 125 -12.51 7.83 18.76
C GLU A 125 -11.35 7.88 17.75
N SER A 126 -10.14 8.08 18.24
CA SER A 126 -8.95 8.12 17.38
C SER A 126 -8.65 6.77 16.73
N LYS A 127 -8.90 5.68 17.46
CA LYS A 127 -8.78 4.32 16.94
C LYS A 127 -9.77 4.07 15.80
N ILE A 128 -11.05 4.43 15.97
CA ILE A 128 -12.05 4.21 14.91
C ILE A 128 -11.80 5.10 13.69
N ASP A 129 -11.32 6.33 13.87
CA ASP A 129 -10.90 7.20 12.78
C ASP A 129 -9.75 6.59 11.97
N ARG A 130 -8.78 5.96 12.65
CA ARG A 130 -7.67 5.28 11.99
C ARG A 130 -8.15 4.07 11.17
N ILE A 131 -9.06 3.28 11.75
CA ILE A 131 -9.66 2.13 11.07
C ILE A 131 -10.46 2.59 9.84
N GLU A 132 -11.28 3.64 9.94
CA GLU A 132 -12.04 4.15 8.80
C GLU A 132 -11.12 4.61 7.65
N LYS A 133 -10.02 5.30 7.97
CA LYS A 133 -9.04 5.69 6.94
C LYS A 133 -8.42 4.50 6.24
N TYR A 134 -8.16 3.41 6.98
CA TYR A 134 -7.61 2.20 6.39
C TYR A 134 -8.66 1.48 5.53
N VAL A 135 -9.92 1.40 5.95
CA VAL A 135 -11.05 0.91 5.13
C VAL A 135 -11.13 1.68 3.80
N LYS A 136 -11.10 3.02 3.82
CA LYS A 136 -11.07 3.87 2.60
C LYS A 136 -9.87 3.57 1.70
N THR A 137 -8.72 3.25 2.30
CA THR A 137 -7.50 2.90 1.57
C THR A 137 -7.65 1.55 0.87
N LEU A 138 -8.17 0.54 1.57
CA LEU A 138 -8.47 -0.77 0.99
C LEU A 138 -9.50 -0.66 -0.14
N GLU A 139 -10.54 0.15 0.04
CA GLU A 139 -11.57 0.40 -0.97
C GLU A 139 -10.96 1.01 -2.24
N SER A 140 -10.13 2.04 -2.09
CA SER A 140 -9.44 2.68 -3.22
C SER A 140 -8.49 1.73 -3.96
N ILE A 141 -7.76 0.87 -3.22
CA ILE A 141 -6.91 -0.17 -3.81
C ILE A 141 -7.77 -1.18 -4.59
N SER A 142 -8.88 -1.62 -4.00
CA SER A 142 -9.82 -2.55 -4.63
C SER A 142 -10.32 -1.99 -5.96
N GLN A 143 -10.87 -0.76 -5.96
CA GLN A 143 -11.37 -0.08 -7.17
C GLN A 143 -10.30 0.05 -8.27
N LYS A 144 -9.04 0.30 -7.90
CA LYS A 144 -7.95 0.49 -8.87
C LYS A 144 -7.51 -0.81 -9.53
N HIS A 145 -7.49 -1.91 -8.78
CA HIS A 145 -6.86 -3.15 -9.23
C HIS A 145 -7.86 -4.23 -9.64
N ASN A 146 -9.05 -4.23 -9.04
CA ASN A 146 -10.12 -5.20 -9.24
C ASN A 146 -11.35 -4.43 -9.74
N LYS A 147 -11.71 -4.60 -11.01
CA LYS A 147 -12.88 -3.94 -11.63
C LYS A 147 -14.24 -4.47 -11.09
N ILE A 148 -14.35 -4.97 -9.85
CA ILE A 148 -15.48 -5.84 -9.45
C ILE A 148 -16.15 -5.43 -8.14
N ASP A 149 -17.49 -5.39 -8.19
CA ASP A 149 -18.51 -5.32 -7.13
C ASP A 149 -18.36 -6.33 -5.96
N GLN A 150 -17.43 -7.30 -6.01
CA GLN A 150 -17.36 -8.44 -5.07
C GLN A 150 -17.22 -8.02 -3.60
N ASN A 151 -16.49 -6.96 -3.31
CA ASN A 151 -16.28 -6.49 -1.93
C ASN A 151 -17.18 -5.31 -1.57
N LYS A 152 -18.09 -4.90 -2.45
CA LYS A 152 -18.95 -3.72 -2.22
C LYS A 152 -19.85 -3.93 -1.01
N ASP A 153 -20.35 -5.15 -0.84
CA ASP A 153 -21.14 -5.54 0.33
C ASP A 153 -20.28 -5.59 1.60
N GLU A 154 -19.02 -6.04 1.50
CA GLU A 154 -18.08 -6.05 2.63
C GLU A 154 -17.69 -4.64 3.09
N PHE A 155 -17.42 -3.72 2.15
CA PHE A 155 -17.16 -2.31 2.49
C PHE A 155 -18.40 -1.65 3.09
N THR A 156 -19.59 -1.96 2.57
CA THR A 156 -20.86 -1.49 3.17
C THR A 156 -21.01 -1.98 4.60
N LYS A 157 -20.71 -3.27 4.86
CA LYS A 157 -20.71 -3.84 6.22
C LYS A 157 -19.66 -3.16 7.11
N ALA A 158 -18.45 -2.91 6.61
CA ALA A 158 -17.41 -2.22 7.35
C ALA A 158 -17.83 -0.80 7.76
N TYR A 159 -18.42 -0.02 6.84
CA TYR A 159 -18.95 1.30 7.16
C TYR A 159 -20.14 1.27 8.12
N SER A 160 -21.00 0.24 8.05
CA SER A 160 -22.07 0.02 9.03
C SER A 160 -21.51 -0.24 10.44
N LEU A 161 -20.50 -1.11 10.57
CA LEU A 161 -19.82 -1.37 11.84
C LEU A 161 -19.15 -0.10 12.39
N ILE A 162 -18.49 0.70 11.54
CA ILE A 162 -17.91 1.99 11.94
C ILE A 162 -18.98 2.92 12.53
N LYS A 163 -20.16 3.00 11.90
CA LYS A 163 -21.28 3.81 12.40
C LYS A 163 -21.78 3.29 13.76
N GLN A 164 -21.92 1.98 13.93
CA GLN A 164 -22.31 1.37 15.20
C GLN A 164 -21.29 1.65 16.31
N ILE A 165 -19.99 1.50 16.02
CA ILE A 165 -18.91 1.80 16.97
C ILE A 165 -18.96 3.26 17.43
N ARG A 166 -19.14 4.21 16.51
CA ARG A 166 -19.28 5.63 16.86
C ARG A 166 -20.50 5.89 17.75
N ASN A 167 -21.62 5.25 17.48
CA ASN A 167 -22.81 5.36 18.33
C ASN A 167 -22.55 4.80 19.74
N GLN A 168 -21.86 3.66 19.86
CA GLN A 168 -21.49 3.09 21.15
C GLN A 168 -20.56 4.02 21.93
N ILE A 169 -19.55 4.60 21.27
CA ILE A 169 -18.65 5.57 21.91
C ILE A 169 -19.43 6.79 22.41
N ASN A 170 -20.34 7.34 21.61
CA ASN A 170 -21.18 8.48 21.99
C ASN A 170 -22.14 8.16 23.15
N SER A 171 -22.61 6.92 23.23
CA SER A 171 -23.47 6.43 24.32
C SER A 171 -22.69 5.92 25.55
N ASN A 172 -21.35 6.07 25.58
CA ASN A 172 -20.47 5.49 26.60
C ASN A 172 -20.60 3.96 26.77
N GLU A 173 -21.04 3.26 25.72
CA GLU A 173 -21.05 1.80 25.64
C GLU A 173 -19.68 1.28 25.18
N ASN A 174 -19.34 0.04 25.54
CA ASN A 174 -18.07 -0.57 25.14
C ASN A 174 -18.11 -1.04 23.68
N PRO A 175 -17.31 -0.46 22.76
CA PRO A 175 -17.32 -0.83 21.34
C PRO A 175 -16.41 -2.02 21.00
N SER A 176 -15.78 -2.67 21.99
CA SER A 176 -14.69 -3.62 21.77
C SER A 176 -15.05 -4.78 20.85
N ASP A 177 -16.26 -5.32 20.94
CA ASP A 177 -16.71 -6.45 20.13
C ASP A 177 -16.89 -6.05 18.66
N ASN A 178 -17.56 -4.93 18.41
CA ASN A 178 -17.73 -4.39 17.05
C ASN A 178 -16.38 -3.99 16.44
N ILE A 179 -15.44 -3.47 17.24
CA ILE A 179 -14.06 -3.21 16.79
C ILE A 179 -13.35 -4.52 16.41
N SER A 180 -13.55 -5.59 17.17
CA SER A 180 -12.98 -6.91 16.87
C SER A 180 -13.55 -7.47 15.56
N GLU A 181 -14.87 -7.41 15.38
CA GLU A 181 -15.53 -7.83 14.14
C GLU A 181 -15.04 -7.03 12.93
N LEU A 182 -14.96 -5.70 13.07
CA LEU A 182 -14.45 -4.82 12.00
C LEU A 182 -13.01 -5.17 11.62
N ASN A 183 -12.14 -5.47 12.59
CA ASN A 183 -10.77 -5.90 12.32
C ASN A 183 -10.71 -7.23 11.57
N ASN A 184 -11.56 -8.19 11.93
CA ASN A 184 -11.62 -9.49 11.24
C ASN A 184 -12.09 -9.33 9.79
N LEU A 185 -13.16 -8.55 9.58
CA LEU A 185 -13.67 -8.23 8.24
C LEU A 185 -12.59 -7.55 7.39
N MET A 186 -11.88 -6.58 7.96
CA MET A 186 -10.80 -5.86 7.29
C MET A 186 -9.62 -6.76 6.90
N ASN A 187 -9.29 -7.74 7.74
CA ASN A 187 -8.29 -8.76 7.41
C ASN A 187 -8.75 -9.66 6.25
N SER A 188 -10.05 -10.00 6.20
CA SER A 188 -10.64 -10.75 5.08
C SER A 188 -10.52 -9.95 3.77
N ILE A 189 -11.05 -8.72 3.75
CA ILE A 189 -10.97 -7.80 2.60
C ILE A 189 -9.53 -7.67 2.09
N LYS A 190 -8.56 -7.45 3.00
CA LYS A 190 -7.14 -7.34 2.66
C LYS A 190 -6.61 -8.60 1.97
N LYS A 191 -6.97 -9.78 2.48
CA LYS A 191 -6.53 -11.07 1.92
C LYS A 191 -7.12 -11.28 0.53
N GLU A 192 -8.40 -10.99 0.35
CA GLU A 192 -9.08 -11.11 -0.94
C GLU A 192 -8.50 -10.19 -2.01
N ILE A 193 -8.29 -8.91 -1.68
CA ILE A 193 -7.63 -7.94 -2.56
C ILE A 193 -6.25 -8.49 -2.99
N ARG A 194 -5.45 -9.00 -2.05
CA ARG A 194 -4.13 -9.55 -2.33
C ARG A 194 -4.20 -10.76 -3.28
N ASN A 195 -5.11 -11.69 -3.03
CA ASN A 195 -5.28 -12.88 -3.85
C ASN A 195 -5.72 -12.51 -5.27
N SER A 196 -6.72 -11.66 -5.39
CA SER A 196 -7.23 -11.21 -6.70
C SER A 196 -6.16 -10.46 -7.51
N ILE A 197 -5.35 -9.60 -6.87
CA ILE A 197 -4.20 -8.95 -7.53
C ILE A 197 -3.19 -9.99 -8.03
N ALA A 198 -2.85 -10.98 -7.21
CA ALA A 198 -1.90 -12.04 -7.57
C ALA A 198 -2.42 -12.90 -8.73
N GLU A 199 -3.70 -13.28 -8.70
CA GLU A 199 -4.36 -14.03 -9.77
C GLU A 199 -4.36 -13.25 -11.09
N LYS A 200 -4.73 -11.97 -11.05
CA LYS A 200 -4.74 -11.10 -12.23
C LYS A 200 -3.34 -10.96 -12.83
N GLN A 201 -2.32 -10.78 -12.00
CA GLN A 201 -0.92 -10.72 -12.44
C GLN A 201 -0.50 -12.05 -13.07
N SER A 202 -0.82 -13.17 -12.44
CA SER A 202 -0.52 -14.50 -12.98
C SER A 202 -1.19 -14.70 -14.35
N LYS A 203 -2.49 -14.43 -14.46
CA LYS A 203 -3.23 -14.52 -15.73
C LYS A 203 -2.62 -13.64 -16.82
N THR A 204 -2.20 -12.42 -16.48
CA THR A 204 -1.54 -11.51 -17.43
C THR A 204 -0.22 -12.10 -17.92
N ILE A 205 0.58 -12.68 -17.02
CA ILE A 205 1.86 -13.30 -17.37
C ILE A 205 1.65 -14.56 -18.22
N LYS A 206 0.68 -15.42 -17.87
CA LYS A 206 0.33 -16.60 -18.68
C LYS A 206 -0.06 -16.20 -20.09
N ASN A 207 -0.98 -15.24 -20.24
CA ASN A 207 -1.40 -14.74 -21.55
C ASN A 207 -0.23 -14.15 -22.36
N PHE A 208 0.71 -13.48 -21.69
CA PHE A 208 1.92 -12.97 -22.34
C PHE A 208 2.77 -14.12 -22.88
N PHE A 209 3.08 -15.11 -22.04
CA PHE A 209 3.88 -16.26 -22.43
C PHE A 209 3.20 -17.08 -23.51
N GLU A 210 1.89 -17.33 -23.43
CA GLU A 210 1.14 -18.07 -24.46
C GLU A 210 1.31 -17.42 -25.84
N LYS A 211 1.11 -16.10 -25.93
CA LYS A 211 1.31 -15.35 -27.18
C LYS A 211 2.76 -15.42 -27.65
N PHE A 212 3.71 -15.22 -26.73
CA PHE A 212 5.12 -15.16 -27.05
C PHE A 212 5.66 -16.52 -27.52
N LEU A 213 5.35 -17.60 -26.80
CA LEU A 213 5.75 -18.96 -27.16
C LEU A 213 5.12 -19.40 -28.49
N SER A 214 3.87 -19.00 -28.76
CA SER A 214 3.23 -19.28 -30.06
C SER A 214 3.97 -18.60 -31.22
N GLN A 215 4.50 -17.39 -31.03
CA GLN A 215 5.34 -16.73 -32.04
C GLN A 215 6.70 -17.43 -32.21
N ILE A 216 7.27 -17.96 -31.13
CA ILE A 216 8.52 -18.74 -31.21
C ILE A 216 8.29 -20.04 -31.97
N ASP A 217 7.23 -20.79 -31.65
CA ASP A 217 6.88 -22.05 -32.33
C ASP A 217 6.79 -21.84 -33.84
N GLN A 218 6.12 -20.78 -34.29
CA GLN A 218 6.01 -20.43 -35.71
C GLN A 218 7.40 -20.22 -36.36
N LYS A 219 8.29 -19.47 -35.70
CA LYS A 219 9.64 -19.22 -36.22
C LYS A 219 10.54 -20.44 -36.20
N LEU A 220 10.36 -21.34 -35.23
CA LEU A 220 11.08 -22.61 -35.17
C LEU A 220 10.65 -23.53 -36.32
N MET A 221 9.37 -23.55 -36.69
CA MET A 221 8.90 -24.27 -37.88
C MET A 221 9.55 -23.72 -39.15
N GLU A 222 9.55 -22.39 -39.35
CA GLU A 222 10.19 -21.74 -40.49
C GLU A 222 11.71 -21.99 -40.55
N ALA A 223 12.38 -22.08 -39.40
CA ALA A 223 13.82 -22.32 -39.31
C ALA A 223 14.21 -23.78 -39.66
N LYS A 224 13.34 -24.74 -39.36
CA LYS A 224 13.55 -26.16 -39.67
C LYS A 224 13.58 -26.42 -41.18
N ASP A 225 12.83 -25.63 -41.94
CA ASP A 225 12.79 -25.71 -43.41
C ASP A 225 14.05 -25.12 -44.09
N LEU A 226 14.96 -24.50 -43.32
CA LEU A 226 16.15 -23.78 -43.81
C LEU A 226 17.49 -24.45 -43.40
N ASP A 227 17.47 -25.72 -43.00
CA ASP A 227 18.65 -26.53 -42.64
C ASP A 227 19.50 -25.93 -41.48
N ARG A 228 18.84 -25.23 -40.55
CA ARG A 228 19.47 -24.69 -39.33
C ARG A 228 19.73 -25.78 -38.29
N GLU A 229 20.67 -25.50 -37.37
CA GLU A 229 21.18 -26.43 -36.35
C GLU A 229 20.07 -27.11 -35.53
N GLN A 230 19.74 -28.36 -35.92
CA GLN A 230 18.62 -29.14 -35.39
C GLN A 230 18.68 -29.31 -33.86
N ILE A 231 19.89 -29.43 -33.29
CA ILE A 231 20.12 -29.57 -31.84
C ILE A 231 19.58 -28.36 -31.07
N GLY A 232 19.82 -27.14 -31.57
CA GLY A 232 19.34 -25.92 -30.93
C GLY A 232 17.82 -25.74 -31.05
N ILE A 233 17.23 -26.20 -32.16
CA ILE A 233 15.79 -26.20 -32.37
C ILE A 233 15.09 -27.19 -31.41
N ASP A 234 15.62 -28.40 -31.27
CA ASP A 234 15.05 -29.41 -30.38
C ASP A 234 15.12 -28.94 -28.92
N LYS A 235 16.27 -28.38 -28.50
CA LYS A 235 16.42 -27.78 -27.16
C LYS A 235 15.43 -26.63 -26.93
N ALA A 236 15.19 -25.78 -27.93
CA ALA A 236 14.20 -24.71 -27.81
C ALA A 236 12.78 -25.26 -27.60
N ASN A 237 12.39 -26.31 -28.34
CA ASN A 237 11.09 -26.96 -28.20
C ASN A 237 10.89 -27.58 -26.81
N GLU A 238 11.92 -28.25 -26.27
CA GLU A 238 11.88 -28.81 -24.91
C GLU A 238 11.63 -27.71 -23.86
N LEU A 239 12.38 -26.61 -23.94
CA LEU A 239 12.23 -25.48 -23.02
C LEU A 239 10.84 -24.82 -23.14
N ILE A 240 10.27 -24.75 -24.34
CA ILE A 240 8.90 -24.23 -24.55
C ILE A 240 7.86 -25.12 -23.85
N LEU A 241 7.98 -26.45 -23.97
CA LEU A 241 7.10 -27.40 -23.29
C LEU A 241 7.22 -27.27 -21.77
N GLU A 242 8.44 -27.17 -21.24
CA GLU A 242 8.67 -26.99 -19.81
C GLU A 242 8.04 -25.67 -19.31
N ILE A 243 8.21 -24.56 -20.04
CA ILE A 243 7.57 -23.28 -19.68
C ILE A 243 6.05 -23.44 -19.65
N ARG A 244 5.44 -24.09 -20.66
CA ARG A 244 3.99 -24.33 -20.70
C ARG A 244 3.52 -25.16 -19.50
N GLU A 245 4.25 -26.21 -19.14
CA GLU A 245 3.95 -27.05 -17.99
C GLU A 245 4.00 -26.25 -16.68
N LEU A 246 5.08 -25.48 -16.47
CA LEU A 246 5.26 -24.64 -15.28
C LEU A 246 4.16 -23.56 -15.17
N LEU A 247 3.75 -22.96 -16.29
CA LEU A 247 2.65 -22.00 -16.32
C LEU A 247 1.30 -22.66 -16.00
N SER A 248 1.06 -23.90 -16.45
CA SER A 248 -0.15 -24.66 -16.11
C SER A 248 -0.26 -24.90 -14.59
N LYS A 249 0.89 -25.19 -13.95
CA LYS A 249 1.03 -25.38 -12.49
C LYS A 249 1.12 -24.06 -11.70
N ASN A 250 0.97 -22.92 -12.35
CA ASN A 250 1.09 -21.58 -11.75
C ASN A 250 2.48 -21.27 -11.16
N GLN A 251 3.53 -21.98 -11.59
CA GLN A 251 4.92 -21.81 -11.18
C GLN A 251 5.61 -20.69 -11.99
N ILE A 252 5.08 -19.47 -11.88
CA ILE A 252 5.48 -18.32 -12.72
C ILE A 252 6.97 -17.97 -12.61
N ASN A 253 7.55 -18.08 -11.40
CA ASN A 253 8.96 -17.74 -11.21
C ASN A 253 9.91 -18.77 -11.84
N ASP A 254 9.54 -20.04 -11.81
CA ASP A 254 10.34 -21.09 -12.43
C ASP A 254 10.22 -21.00 -13.95
N ALA A 255 9.01 -20.74 -14.48
CA ALA A 255 8.81 -20.46 -15.91
C ALA A 255 9.69 -19.30 -16.42
N LYS A 256 9.90 -18.24 -15.61
CA LYS A 256 10.81 -17.13 -15.95
C LYS A 256 12.29 -17.53 -16.00
N LYS A 257 12.71 -18.49 -15.17
CA LYS A 257 14.09 -19.00 -15.19
C LYS A 257 14.33 -19.79 -16.47
N VAL A 258 13.44 -20.73 -16.78
CA VAL A 258 13.50 -21.53 -18.02
C VAL A 258 13.42 -20.63 -19.25
N TYR A 259 12.57 -19.59 -19.22
CA TYR A 259 12.53 -18.58 -20.27
C TYR A 259 13.86 -17.86 -20.52
N SER A 260 14.63 -17.60 -19.45
CA SER A 260 15.93 -16.96 -19.59
C SER A 260 16.93 -17.85 -20.33
N GLU A 261 16.83 -19.17 -20.14
CA GLU A 261 17.59 -20.15 -20.93
C GLU A 261 17.11 -20.22 -22.38
N LEU A 262 15.79 -20.29 -22.61
CA LEU A 262 15.22 -20.29 -23.95
C LEU A 262 15.69 -19.08 -24.76
N LYS A 263 15.79 -17.91 -24.14
CA LYS A 263 16.30 -16.69 -24.79
C LYS A 263 17.74 -16.83 -25.30
N VAL A 264 18.60 -17.56 -24.58
CA VAL A 264 19.98 -17.83 -25.00
C VAL A 264 19.96 -18.75 -26.21
N VAL A 265 19.24 -19.87 -26.12
CA VAL A 265 19.13 -20.85 -27.21
C VAL A 265 18.59 -20.21 -28.50
N LEU A 266 17.52 -19.41 -28.40
CA LEU A 266 16.95 -18.71 -29.56
C LEU A 266 17.95 -17.75 -30.22
N LYS A 267 18.79 -17.08 -29.42
CA LYS A 267 19.83 -16.19 -29.93
C LYS A 267 20.89 -16.97 -30.71
N ASP A 268 21.31 -18.12 -30.18
CA ASP A 268 22.37 -18.94 -30.76
C ASP A 268 21.93 -19.53 -32.12
N ILE A 269 20.66 -19.94 -32.26
CA ILE A 269 20.10 -20.39 -33.54
C ILE A 269 19.62 -19.25 -34.46
N GLY A 270 19.93 -17.99 -34.11
CA GLY A 270 19.64 -16.81 -34.91
C GLY A 270 18.15 -16.49 -35.06
N ILE A 271 17.31 -16.88 -34.09
CA ILE A 271 15.90 -16.52 -34.01
C ILE A 271 15.73 -15.33 -33.06
N SER A 272 15.26 -14.21 -33.62
CA SER A 272 14.89 -13.03 -32.84
C SER A 272 13.37 -12.91 -32.78
N VAL A 273 12.81 -12.80 -31.57
CA VAL A 273 11.39 -12.45 -31.37
C VAL A 273 11.31 -11.07 -30.75
N LYS A 274 10.65 -10.14 -31.45
CA LYS A 274 10.34 -8.82 -30.90
C LYS A 274 9.05 -8.93 -30.10
N ILE A 275 9.15 -8.67 -28.80
CA ILE A 275 7.98 -8.50 -27.95
C ILE A 275 7.30 -7.20 -28.40
N THR A 276 6.06 -7.30 -28.88
CA THR A 276 5.22 -6.14 -29.23
C THR A 276 4.14 -5.96 -28.18
#